data_AF-U5W4U1-F1
#
_entry.id   AF-U5W4U1-F1
#
_cell.length_a   1.000
_cell.length_b   1.000
_cell.length_c   1.000
_cell.angle_alpha   90.00
_cell.angle_beta   90.00
_cell.angle_gamma   90.00
#
_symmetry.space_group_name_H-M   'P 1'
#
loop_
_entity.id
_entity.type
_entity.pdbx_description
1 polymer ?
#
loop_
_entity_poly.entity_id
_entity_poly.type
_entity_poly.pdbx_seq_one_letter_code
_entity_poly.pdbx_strand_id
1 'polypeptide(L)'
;MHQELLWDQRALAAADVLTDERNAEAGVALPVAGLYPSLHLNLADCYRKVGDLEHAREHLQHARAGIGALGDDEYGQLIRDGLDRLAEQVDP
;
A
#
# COMPACT_ATOMS: atom_id res chain seq x y z
N MET A 1 -8.91 1.93 -13.53
CA MET A 1 -7.58 1.58 -14.07
C MET A 1 -6.66 2.77 -14.28
N HIS A 2 -6.55 3.41 -15.45
CA HIS A 2 -5.53 4.46 -15.64
C HIS A 2 -5.66 5.66 -14.67
N GLN A 3 -6.88 6.09 -14.36
CA GLN A 3 -7.11 7.15 -13.37
C GLN A 3 -6.81 6.69 -11.93
N GLU A 4 -7.12 5.43 -11.62
CA GLU A 4 -6.90 4.81 -10.31
C GLU A 4 -5.39 4.72 -10.02
N LEU A 5 -4.60 4.22 -10.98
CA LEU A 5 -3.14 4.18 -10.90
C LEU A 5 -2.54 5.58 -10.67
N LEU A 6 -3.04 6.61 -11.38
CA LEU A 6 -2.59 7.99 -11.17
C LEU A 6 -2.94 8.50 -9.78
N TRP A 7 -4.10 8.14 -9.25
CA TRP A 7 -4.50 8.51 -7.89
C TRP A 7 -3.64 7.78 -6.84
N ASP A 8 -3.38 6.49 -7.02
CA ASP A 8 -2.55 5.70 -6.10
C ASP A 8 -1.10 6.20 -6.07
N GLN A 9 -0.52 6.57 -7.22
CA GLN A 9 0.81 7.17 -7.30
C GLN A 9 0.86 8.52 -6.56
N ARG A 10 -0.18 9.35 -6.73
CA ARG A 10 -0.29 10.62 -6.00
C ARG A 10 -0.47 10.42 -4.50
N ALA A 11 -1.22 9.41 -4.09
CA ALA A 11 -1.42 9.08 -2.68
C ALA A 11 -0.10 8.65 -2.03
N LEU A 12 0.70 7.82 -2.71
CA LEU A 12 2.04 7.46 -2.24
C LEU A 12 2.97 8.68 -2.13
N ALA A 13 3.03 9.51 -3.18
CA ALA A 13 3.84 10.74 -3.15
C ALA A 13 3.41 11.74 -2.07
N ALA A 14 2.12 11.77 -1.73
CA ALA A 14 1.62 12.59 -0.61
C ALA A 14 2.04 12.02 0.75
N ALA A 15 2.07 10.69 0.90
CA ALA A 15 2.55 10.04 2.12
C ALA A 15 4.05 10.28 2.35
N ASP A 16 4.87 10.34 1.29
CA ASP A 16 6.31 10.60 1.36
C ASP A 16 6.67 11.96 1.97
N VAL A 17 5.75 12.94 1.92
CA VAL A 17 5.94 14.29 2.46
C VAL A 17 5.08 14.58 3.70
N LEU A 18 4.34 13.57 4.17
CA LEU A 18 3.50 13.67 5.36
C LEU A 18 4.34 13.41 6.62
N THR A 19 4.05 14.13 7.69
CA THR A 19 4.64 13.87 9.01
C THR A 19 3.59 13.25 9.92
N ASP A 20 4.04 12.51 10.94
CA ASP A 20 3.14 11.91 11.92
C ASP A 20 2.29 12.96 12.64
N GLU A 21 2.83 14.16 12.88
CA GLU A 21 2.09 15.27 13.50
C GLU A 21 0.93 15.72 12.61
N ARG A 22 1.18 15.93 11.31
CA ARG A 22 0.13 16.31 10.35
C ARG A 22 -0.91 15.20 10.16
N ASN A 23 -0.47 13.94 10.23
CA ASN A 23 -1.39 12.81 10.14
C ASN A 23 -2.32 12.74 11.36
N ALA A 24 -1.78 12.99 12.56
CA ALA A 24 -2.55 13.08 13.79
C ALA A 24 -3.51 14.28 13.79
N GLU A 25 -3.08 15.45 13.29
CA GLU A 25 -3.93 16.64 13.11
C GLU A 25 -5.13 16.35 12.19
N ALA A 26 -4.96 15.49 11.19
CA ALA A 26 -6.01 15.03 10.28
C ALA A 26 -6.94 13.96 10.90
N GLY A 27 -6.70 13.55 12.16
CA GLY A 27 -7.50 12.55 12.87
C GLY A 27 -7.15 11.11 12.52
N VAL A 28 -6.02 10.87 11.85
CA VAL A 28 -5.54 9.51 11.58
C VAL A 28 -4.74 9.02 12.78
N ALA A 29 -5.25 7.97 13.44
CA ALA A 29 -4.64 7.40 14.65
C ALA A 29 -3.39 6.54 14.37
N LEU A 30 -3.15 6.20 13.10
CA LEU A 30 -2.02 5.40 12.65
C LEU A 30 -0.82 6.30 12.34
N PRO A 31 0.44 5.90 12.62
CA PRO A 31 1.61 6.60 12.09
C PRO A 31 1.63 6.54 10.56
N VAL A 32 2.29 7.50 9.90
CA VAL A 32 2.46 7.54 8.44
C VAL A 32 3.07 6.24 7.92
N ALA A 33 4.00 5.65 8.70
CA ALA A 33 4.60 4.35 8.40
C ALA A 33 3.56 3.23 8.16
N GLY A 34 2.43 3.27 8.88
CA GLY A 34 1.36 2.28 8.74
C GLY A 34 0.50 2.48 7.49
N LEU A 35 0.60 3.61 6.79
CA LEU A 35 -0.12 3.86 5.54
C LEU A 35 0.54 3.14 4.35
N TYR A 36 1.88 3.06 4.35
CA TYR A 36 2.66 2.52 3.21
C TYR A 36 2.23 1.12 2.75
N PRO A 37 1.99 0.13 3.63
CA PRO A 37 1.57 -1.20 3.19
C PRO A 37 0.33 -1.18 2.31
N SER A 38 -0.69 -0.40 2.67
CA SER A 38 -1.93 -0.30 1.89
C SER A 38 -1.74 0.46 0.58
N LEU A 39 -0.93 1.53 0.58
CA LEU A 39 -0.64 2.32 -0.62
C LEU A 39 0.12 1.50 -1.66
N HIS A 40 1.14 0.76 -1.22
CA HIS A 40 1.87 -0.15 -2.09
C HIS A 40 1.02 -1.34 -2.55
N LEU A 41 0.14 -1.88 -1.70
CA LEU A 41 -0.80 -2.93 -2.10
C LEU A 41 -1.74 -2.46 -3.23
N ASN A 42 -2.29 -1.25 -3.12
CA ASN A 42 -3.15 -0.67 -4.17
C ASN A 42 -2.39 -0.48 -5.49
N LEU A 43 -1.17 0.07 -5.43
CA LEU A 43 -0.31 0.22 -6.61
C LEU A 43 0.00 -1.12 -7.25
N ALA A 44 0.35 -2.14 -6.46
CA ALA A 44 0.64 -3.47 -6.96
C ALA A 44 -0.58 -4.07 -7.70
N ASP A 45 -1.79 -3.93 -7.14
CA ASP A 45 -3.01 -4.40 -7.79
C ASP A 45 -3.34 -3.61 -9.07
N CYS A 46 -3.15 -2.29 -9.06
CA CYS A 46 -3.32 -1.44 -10.24
C CYS A 46 -2.36 -1.82 -11.37
N TYR A 47 -1.06 -1.99 -11.08
CA TYR A 47 -0.05 -2.43 -12.05
C TYR A 47 -0.37 -3.82 -12.61
N ARG A 48 -0.76 -4.77 -11.75
CA ARG A 48 -1.20 -6.11 -12.17
C ARG A 48 -2.37 -6.02 -13.17
N LYS A 49 -3.39 -5.23 -12.86
CA LYS A 49 -4.59 -5.07 -13.70
C LYS A 49 -4.30 -4.38 -15.04
N VAL A 50 -3.23 -3.58 -15.16
CA VAL A 50 -2.78 -3.01 -16.46
C VAL A 50 -1.73 -3.87 -17.16
N GLY A 51 -1.35 -5.02 -16.59
CA GLY A 51 -0.43 -5.99 -17.18
C GLY A 51 1.05 -5.73 -16.90
N ASP A 52 1.39 -4.73 -16.09
CA ASP A 52 2.76 -4.43 -15.69
C ASP A 52 3.15 -5.24 -14.45
N LEU A 53 3.53 -6.50 -14.67
CA LEU A 53 3.83 -7.42 -13.56
C LEU A 53 5.17 -7.13 -12.88
N GLU A 54 6.07 -6.38 -13.52
CA GLU A 54 7.35 -5.99 -12.91
C GLU A 54 7.09 -5.01 -11.78
N HIS A 55 6.46 -3.87 -12.08
CA HIS A 55 6.10 -2.88 -11.07
C HIS A 55 5.12 -3.45 -10.03
N ALA A 56 4.21 -4.34 -10.44
CA ALA A 56 3.32 -5.01 -9.49
C ALA A 56 4.11 -5.80 -8.41
N ARG A 57 5.17 -6.52 -8.79
CA ARG A 57 6.02 -7.26 -7.85
C ARG A 57 6.84 -6.33 -6.97
N GLU A 58 7.39 -5.25 -7.52
CA GLU A 58 8.15 -4.26 -6.74
C GLU A 58 7.28 -3.64 -5.64
N HIS A 59 6.08 -3.19 -6.00
CA HIS A 59 5.15 -2.62 -5.02
C HIS A 59 4.69 -3.67 -4.00
N LEU A 60 4.48 -4.94 -4.41
CA LEU A 60 4.18 -6.02 -3.49
C LEU A 60 5.31 -6.24 -2.46
N GLN A 61 6.57 -6.16 -2.89
CA GLN A 61 7.72 -6.28 -1.99
C GLN A 61 7.80 -5.11 -1.01
N HIS A 62 7.58 -3.88 -1.47
CA HIS A 62 7.53 -2.70 -0.60
C HIS A 62 6.39 -2.79 0.43
N ALA A 63 5.20 -3.26 0.02
CA ALA A 63 4.10 -3.46 0.94
C ALA A 63 4.44 -4.50 2.01
N ARG A 64 5.06 -5.62 1.62
CA ARG A 64 5.54 -6.67 2.55
C ARG A 64 6.58 -6.14 3.53
N ALA A 65 7.52 -5.32 3.09
CA ALA A 65 8.53 -4.70 3.95
C ALA A 65 7.92 -3.77 5.02
N GLY A 66 6.78 -3.14 4.71
CA GLY A 66 6.08 -2.23 5.63
C GLY A 66 5.12 -2.91 6.61
N ILE A 67 4.81 -4.22 6.49
CA ILE A 67 3.81 -4.90 7.35
C ILE A 67 4.14 -4.76 8.85
N GLY A 68 5.43 -4.64 9.21
CA GLY A 68 5.87 -4.46 10.59
C GLY A 68 5.40 -3.15 11.24
N ALA A 69 4.96 -2.17 10.46
CA ALA A 69 4.38 -0.92 10.96
C ALA A 69 2.88 -1.03 11.27
N LEU A 70 2.24 -2.14 10.90
CA LEU A 70 0.80 -2.37 11.13
C LEU A 70 0.55 -3.00 12.50
N GLY A 71 -0.52 -2.56 13.15
CA GLY A 71 -1.05 -3.24 14.34
C GLY A 71 -1.58 -4.64 14.04
N ASP A 72 -1.96 -5.36 15.10
CA ASP A 72 -2.72 -6.62 15.03
C ASP A 72 -4.23 -6.34 15.15
N ASP A 73 -4.69 -5.27 14.52
CA ASP A 73 -6.08 -4.87 14.44
C ASP A 73 -6.72 -5.32 13.11
N GLU A 74 -8.02 -5.06 12.97
CA GLU A 74 -8.77 -5.42 11.75
C GLU A 74 -8.15 -4.81 10.49
N TYR A 75 -7.59 -3.61 10.58
CA TYR A 75 -6.91 -2.96 9.47
C TYR A 75 -5.62 -3.70 9.08
N GLY A 76 -4.76 -4.00 10.06
CA GLY A 76 -3.54 -4.76 9.82
C GLY A 76 -3.81 -6.15 9.23
N GLN A 77 -4.83 -6.86 9.73
CA GLN A 77 -5.24 -8.17 9.20
C GLN A 77 -5.74 -8.05 7.76
N LEU A 78 -6.59 -7.06 7.45
CA LEU A 78 -7.09 -6.82 6.10
C LEU A 78 -5.95 -6.63 5.07
N ILE A 79 -4.92 -5.86 5.42
CA ILE A 79 -3.79 -5.62 4.53
C ILE A 79 -2.94 -6.89 4.34
N ARG A 80 -2.69 -7.66 5.42
CA ARG A 80 -1.97 -8.95 5.33
C ARG A 80 -2.68 -9.93 4.40
N ASP A 81 -4.00 -10.10 4.57
CA ASP A 81 -4.81 -10.96 3.70
C ASP A 81 -4.83 -10.48 2.25
N GLY A 82 -4.82 -9.16 2.03
CA GLY A 82 -4.72 -8.58 0.69
C GLY A 82 -3.38 -8.89 0.01
N LEU A 83 -2.28 -8.83 0.76
CA LEU A 83 -0.94 -9.11 0.26
C LEU A 83 -0.73 -10.57 -0.10
N ASP A 84 -1.28 -11.50 0.68
CA ASP A 84 -1.18 -12.92 0.37
C ASP A 84 -1.98 -13.29 -0.88
N ARG A 85 -3.23 -12.80 -0.99
CA ARG A 85 -4.05 -12.97 -2.19
C ARG A 85 -3.43 -12.35 -3.43
N LEU A 86 -2.80 -11.19 -3.31
CA LEU A 86 -2.15 -10.55 -4.44
C LEU A 86 -0.89 -11.31 -4.85
N ALA A 87 -0.08 -11.78 -3.89
CA ALA A 87 1.13 -12.54 -4.20
C ALA A 87 0.83 -13.78 -5.05
N GLU A 88 -0.24 -14.52 -4.74
CA GLU A 88 -0.69 -15.66 -5.54
C GLU A 88 -1.02 -15.31 -7.01
N GLN A 89 -1.32 -14.03 -7.29
CA GLN A 89 -1.70 -13.57 -8.63
C GLN A 89 -0.55 -12.94 -9.42
N VAL A 90 0.53 -12.50 -8.76
CA VAL A 90 1.67 -11.81 -9.41
C VAL A 90 2.94 -12.66 -9.40
N ASP A 91 3.07 -13.63 -8.49
CA ASP A 91 4.27 -14.46 -8.33
C ASP A 91 3.95 -15.97 -8.53
N PRO A 92 3.54 -16.40 -9.75
CA PRO A 92 3.24 -17.81 -10.04
C PRO A 92 4.49 -18.67 -10.28
#